data_AF-A0A2N4Z3S2-F1
#
_entry.id   AF-A0A2N4Z3S2-F1
#
_cell.length_a   1.000
_cell.length_b   1.000
_cell.length_c   1.000
_cell.angle_alpha   90.00
_cell.angle_beta   90.00
_cell.angle_gamma   90.00
#
_symmetry.space_group_name_H-M   'P 1'
#
loop_
_entity.id
_entity.type
_entity.pdbx_description
1 polymer ?
#
loop_
_entity_poly.entity_id
_entity_poly.type
_entity_poly.pdbx_seq_one_letter_code
_entity_poly.pdbx_strand_id
1 'polypeptide(L)' 'MRVEVMEHYGLAQPIDQAGYYETAHHKQLIKDIRGAIHEGRLIAVCGVVGSGKTVTLRRLQ' A
#
# COMPACT_ATOMS: atom_id res chain seq x y z
N MET A 1 10.25 18.49 2.07
CA MET A 1 11.42 17.84 2.71
C MET A 1 12.67 18.64 2.33
N ARG A 2 13.62 18.88 3.24
CA ARG A 2 14.83 19.68 2.94
C ARG A 2 15.85 18.85 2.14
N VAL A 3 16.61 19.51 1.25
CA VAL A 3 17.64 18.87 0.41
C VAL A 3 18.71 18.15 1.23
N GLU A 4 19.15 18.74 2.34
CA GLU A 4 20.13 18.14 3.26
C GLU A 4 19.68 16.77 3.79
N VAL A 5 18.39 16.61 4.09
CA VAL A 5 17.81 15.34 4.56
C VAL A 5 17.78 14.32 3.42
N MET A 6 17.41 14.76 2.21
CA MET A 6 17.40 13.89 1.03
C MET A 6 18.79 13.32 0.75
N GLU A 7 19.83 14.17 0.76
CA GLU A 7 21.22 13.77 0.51
C GLU A 7 21.76 12.87 1.61
N HIS A 8 21.54 13.23 2.88
CA HIS A 8 22.03 12.45 4.02
C HIS A 8 21.46 11.02 4.05
N TYR A 9 20.18 10.85 3.70
CA TYR A 9 19.51 9.54 3.71
C TYR A 9 19.48 8.86 2.33
N GLY A 10 20.04 9.48 1.29
CA GLY A 10 20.05 8.93 -0.08
C GLY A 10 18.64 8.75 -0.67
N LEU A 11 17.70 9.62 -0.32
CA LEU A 11 16.33 9.53 -0.83
C LEU A 11 16.29 9.98 -2.29
N ALA A 12 15.76 9.12 -3.17
CA ALA A 12 15.63 9.43 -4.59
C ALA A 12 14.57 10.51 -4.87
N GLN A 13 13.56 10.64 -4.00
CA GLN A 13 12.49 11.63 -4.10
C GLN A 13 11.84 11.87 -2.73
N PRO A 14 11.13 13.00 -2.52
CA PRO A 14 10.41 13.28 -1.28
C PRO A 14 9.40 12.17 -0.95
N ILE A 15 9.22 11.87 0.35
CA ILE A 15 8.33 10.77 0.80
C ILE A 15 6.87 11.02 0.40
N ASP A 16 6.41 12.27 0.44
CA ASP A 16 5.07 12.67 0.00
C ASP A 16 4.86 12.47 -1.52
N GLN A 17 5.94 12.26 -2.28
CA GLN A 17 5.93 11.98 -3.72
C GLN A 17 6.22 10.50 -4.04
N ALA A 18 6.58 9.68 -3.06
CA ALA A 18 6.97 8.27 -3.29
C ALA A 18 5.83 7.37 -3.79
N GLY A 19 4.58 7.83 -3.74
CA GLY A 19 3.42 7.09 -4.22
C GLY A 19 3.08 5.88 -3.34
N TYR A 20 2.32 4.93 -3.90
CA TYR A 20 1.95 3.71 -3.20
C TYR A 20 2.92 2.58 -3.55
N TYR A 21 3.53 2.01 -2.52
CA TYR A 21 4.54 0.98 -2.68
C TYR A 21 3.93 -0.42 -2.61
N GLU A 22 4.10 -1.19 -3.68
CA GLU A 22 3.56 -2.55 -3.79
C GLU A 22 4.70 -3.56 -3.88
N THR A 23 4.76 -4.44 -2.88
CA THR A 23 5.58 -5.65 -2.94
C THR A 23 4.90 -6.69 -3.83
N ALA A 24 5.65 -7.72 -4.26
CA ALA A 24 5.05 -8.86 -4.96
C ALA A 24 3.92 -9.51 -4.15
N HIS A 25 4.10 -9.60 -2.84
CA HIS A 25 3.07 -10.11 -1.92
C HIS A 25 1.83 -9.20 -1.89
N HIS A 26 2.00 -7.87 -1.83
CA HIS A 26 0.85 -6.94 -1.89
C HIS A 26 0.05 -7.06 -3.19
N LYS A 27 0.73 -7.23 -4.33
CA LYS A 27 0.05 -7.38 -5.63
C LYS A 27 -0.81 -8.66 -5.66
N GLN A 28 -0.28 -9.77 -5.13
CA GLN A 28 -1.02 -11.01 -5.06
C GLN A 28 -2.23 -10.89 -4.11
N LEU A 29 -2.04 -10.30 -2.92
CA LEU A 29 -3.12 -10.03 -1.98
C LEU A 29 -4.25 -9.21 -2.62
N ILE A 30 -3.91 -8.13 -3.33
CA ILE A 30 -4.89 -7.28 -4.02
C ILE A 30 -5.66 -8.07 -5.09
N LYS A 31 -4.96 -8.94 -5.85
CA LYS A 31 -5.59 -9.80 -6.85
C LYS A 31 -6.60 -10.76 -6.21
N ASP A 32 -6.22 -11.39 -5.10
CA ASP A 32 -7.06 -12.36 -4.39
C ASP A 32 -8.30 -11.67 -3.80
N ILE A 33 -8.13 -10.49 -3.18
CA ILE A 33 -9.24 -9.69 -2.66
C ILE A 33 -10.19 -9.29 -3.80
N ARG A 34 -9.67 -8.80 -4.93
CA ARG A 34 -10.50 -8.41 -6.08
C ARG A 34 -11.30 -9.58 -6.64
N GLY A 35 -10.69 -10.77 -6.72
CA GLY A 35 -11.38 -11.99 -7.14
C GLY A 35 -12.52 -12.36 -6.19
N ALA A 36 -12.25 -12.38 -4.89
CA ALA A 36 -13.26 -12.69 -3.89
C ALA A 36 -14.42 -11.67 -3.85
N ILE A 37 -14.15 -10.37 -4.07
CA ILE A 37 -15.19 -9.34 -4.23
C ILE A 37 -16.06 -9.63 -5.46
N HIS A 38 -15.46 -9.96 -6.59
CA HIS A 38 -16.21 -10.29 -7.82
C HIS A 38 -17.12 -11.50 -7.65
N GLU A 39 -16.72 -12.46 -6.82
CA GLU A 39 -17.53 -13.63 -6.47
C GLU A 39 -18.64 -13.33 -5.44
N GLY A 40 -18.78 -12.06 -4.99
CA GLY A 40 -19.77 -11.66 -4.00
C GLY A 40 -19.45 -12.10 -2.57
N ARG A 41 -18.19 -12.45 -2.28
CA ARG A 41 -17.77 -12.91 -0.95
C ARG A 41 -17.53 -11.73 0.00
N LEU A 42 -17.87 -11.94 1.27
CA LEU A 42 -17.47 -11.03 2.37
C LEU A 42 -16.05 -11.36 2.81
N ILE A 43 -15.19 -10.34 2.90
CA ILE A 43 -13.76 -10.49 3.21
C ILE A 43 -13.40 -9.57 4.37
N ALA A 44 -12.65 -10.09 5.34
CA ALA A 44 -12.06 -9.30 6.41
C ALA A 44 -10.55 -9.12 6.17
N VAL A 45 -10.07 -7.87 6.21
CA VAL A 45 -8.63 -7.55 6.14
C VAL A 45 -8.14 -7.23 7.55
N CYS A 46 -7.26 -8.06 8.09
CA CYS A 46 -6.75 -7.97 9.46
C CYS A 46 -5.27 -7.56 9.49
N GLY A 47 -4.82 -7.00 10.62
CA GLY A 47 -3.43 -6.56 10.80
C GLY A 47 -3.30 -5.52 11.91
N VAL A 48 -2.06 -5.25 12.33
CA VAL A 48 -1.75 -4.29 13.40
C VAL A 48 -2.17 -2.86 13.05
N VAL A 49 -2.28 -1.98 14.04
CA VAL A 49 -2.55 -0.55 13.81
C VAL A 49 -1.47 0.03 12.90
N GLY A 50 -1.88 0.85 11.92
CA GLY A 50 -0.94 1.45 10.97
C GLY A 50 -0.44 0.51 9.85
N SER A 51 -0.88 -0.77 9.80
CA SER A 51 -0.40 -1.74 8.80
C SER A 51 -0.89 -1.51 7.36
N GLY A 52 -1.55 -0.39 7.07
CA GLY A 52 -2.01 -0.07 5.71
C GLY A 52 -3.38 -0.63 5.30
N LYS A 53 -4.12 -1.34 6.15
CA LYS A 53 -5.45 -1.94 5.82
C LYS A 53 -6.38 -0.99 5.06
N THR A 54 -6.63 0.20 5.62
CA THR A 54 -7.51 1.21 5.01
C THR A 54 -6.94 1.76 3.70
N VAL A 55 -5.62 1.96 3.63
CA VAL A 55 -4.94 2.46 2.43
C VAL A 55 -5.04 1.44 1.29
N THR A 56 -4.83 0.15 1.60
CA THR A 56 -4.96 -0.94 0.64
C THR A 56 -6.40 -1.08 0.14
N LEU A 57 -7.41 -1.02 1.01
CA LEU A 57 -8.82 -1.09 0.60
C LEU A 57 -9.23 0.08 -0.31
N ARG A 58 -8.73 1.30 -0.07
CA ARG A 58 -8.98 2.46 -0.95
C ARG A 58 -8.39 2.30 -2.35
N ARG A 59 -7.37 1.46 -2.52
CA ARG A 59 -6.78 1.14 -3.84
C ARG A 59 -7.59 0.11 -4.63
N LEU A 60 -8.57 -0.55 -3.99
CA LEU A 60 -9.43 -1.53 -4.64
C LEU A 60 -10.67 -0.91 -5.29
N GLN A 61 -11.08 0.27 -4.82
CA GLN A 61 -12.10 1.12 -5.46
C GLN A 61 -11.66 1.51 -6.86
#